data_AF-A0A7V6LLU0-F1
#
_entry.id   AF-A0A7V6LLU0-F1
#
_cell.length_a   1.000
_cell.length_b   1.000
_cell.length_c   1.000
_cell.angle_alpha   90.00
_cell.angle_beta   90.00
_cell.angle_gamma   90.00
#
_symmetry.space_group_name_H-M   'P 1'
#
loop_
_entity.id
_entity.type
_entity.pdbx_description
1 polymer ?
#
loop_
_entity_poly.entity_id
_entity_poly.type
_entity_poly.pdbx_seq_one_letter_code
_entity_poly.pdbx_strand_id
1 'polypeptide(L)'
;MKAIKIRYFLFMIGLAFCLTGCKPSVNYDEIGQTLLGDLPDLIFANEFQYDFPEEYQGHKITWEFSKSDYIDESGKFIEPPFHDATLKLSVFVDGEKAGTKNITLSRNLTNYFSEIEKYVKSFIKDRARGDVRLMTTYYDIEGIEIGYTSSKPEIVDNTGKYYNHEYDEEIIFDVSVSFRGKTHEFQVKHISVGIPDMEKVVKIDEWLQEELANMTFVDGMELPQTHPLYGGRIRWIAEDPFVVLNNKDFFLPMDEGTYMLMAEINYPGAFEYFRYFVDLQATEIKDPLERAKCFIEVATPKEIEEFIVLYNGEGANITRNIIGDDVNWQVHGGTKPEVPQNVLDSRMYEGYTMPNEDNVLWIVVHETGMKLTGLFAEAFDKVQWDRATGDTKPDSVSWHYTVDDHQIIQNYEDDIACWHAGDGSAIGGGNKNGIGIEMCINPDGKYDASFRNDARLVASLLIRHNLNMANVKRHRDFMSKDCPETMIKERRWFEFLDLVAKEYISQTLLSQFEITYEINSEALATWPIAGVYQKVDGFTEDITVIAKIASEELSLAIKLN
;
A
#
# COMPACT_ATOMS: atom_id res chain seq x y z
N MET A 1 13.32 7.37 69.19
CA MET A 1 13.61 6.12 69.94
C MET A 1 14.78 5.44 69.24
N LYS A 2 15.93 5.10 69.81
CA LYS A 2 16.52 5.16 71.15
C LYS A 2 17.97 5.65 70.98
N ALA A 3 18.40 6.50 71.91
CA ALA A 3 19.76 7.02 72.05
C ALA A 3 20.51 6.24 73.15
N ILE A 4 21.83 6.04 73.00
CA ILE A 4 22.77 5.70 74.08
C ILE A 4 24.12 6.35 73.70
N LYS A 5 24.52 7.52 74.21
CA LYS A 5 25.08 7.91 75.53
C LYS A 5 26.48 7.35 75.88
N ILE A 6 27.42 8.30 75.83
CA ILE A 6 28.76 8.39 76.41
C ILE A 6 28.75 8.17 77.94
N ARG A 7 29.82 7.56 78.51
CA ARG A 7 30.46 8.00 79.77
C ARG A 7 31.85 7.40 80.06
N TYR A 8 32.69 8.31 80.56
CA TYR A 8 34.06 8.25 81.10
C TYR A 8 34.36 7.24 82.23
N PHE A 9 35.65 6.92 82.41
CA PHE A 9 36.27 6.73 83.74
C PHE A 9 37.76 7.17 83.80
N LEU A 10 38.17 7.63 84.99
CA LEU A 10 39.40 8.34 85.38
C LEU A 10 40.61 7.45 85.76
N PHE A 11 41.82 7.99 85.51
CA PHE A 11 43.07 8.10 86.33
C PHE A 11 43.29 7.22 87.60
N MET A 12 44.43 6.50 87.72
CA MET A 12 45.69 6.87 88.47
C MET A 12 46.63 5.68 88.85
N ILE A 13 47.93 6.02 89.01
CA ILE A 13 49.12 5.27 89.51
C ILE A 13 49.84 4.43 88.42
N GLY A 14 51.11 4.60 88.06
CA GLY A 14 52.25 5.28 88.67
C GLY A 14 53.44 4.30 88.73
N LEU A 15 54.45 4.44 87.85
CA LEU A 15 55.85 4.10 88.14
C LEU A 15 56.77 4.60 87.02
N ALA A 16 57.72 5.44 87.40
CA ALA A 16 58.82 5.89 86.54
C ALA A 16 59.89 4.81 86.47
N PHE A 17 60.34 4.46 85.27
CA PHE A 17 61.69 3.98 85.02
C PHE A 17 62.18 4.58 83.69
N CYS A 18 63.23 5.38 83.78
CA CYS A 18 63.97 5.90 82.64
C CYS A 18 64.58 4.74 81.85
N LEU A 19 64.16 4.57 80.61
CA LEU A 19 64.97 3.98 79.56
C LEU A 19 64.93 4.91 78.35
N THR A 20 66.11 5.39 78.00
CA THR A 20 66.43 6.13 76.79
C THR A 20 66.05 5.34 75.53
N GLY A 21 65.39 5.98 74.55
CA GLY A 21 65.39 5.49 73.17
C GLY A 21 64.03 5.50 72.46
N CYS A 22 63.97 6.26 71.37
CA CYS A 22 62.94 6.35 70.33
C CYS A 22 61.66 7.15 70.64
N LYS A 23 61.58 8.37 70.08
CA LYS A 23 60.28 8.91 69.59
C LYS A 23 59.63 7.82 68.72
N PRO A 24 58.30 7.61 68.75
CA PRO A 24 57.68 6.79 67.71
C PRO A 24 58.11 7.36 66.36
N SER A 25 58.77 6.55 65.54
CA SER A 25 59.09 6.92 64.17
C SER A 25 57.76 7.20 63.49
N VAL A 26 57.56 8.43 63.02
CA VAL A 26 56.37 8.77 62.24
C VAL A 26 56.36 7.84 61.03
N ASN A 27 55.27 7.10 60.86
CA ASN A 27 55.13 6.18 59.76
C ASN A 27 54.54 6.93 58.56
N TYR A 28 55.40 7.52 57.74
CA TYR A 28 54.98 8.27 56.55
C TYR A 28 54.12 7.43 55.60
N ASP A 29 54.36 6.11 55.51
CA ASP A 29 53.53 5.21 54.70
C ASP A 29 52.09 5.13 55.19
N GLU A 30 51.85 5.20 56.51
CA GLU A 30 50.50 5.16 57.09
C GLU A 30 49.74 6.47 56.83
N ILE A 31 50.43 7.61 56.91
CA ILE A 31 49.89 8.92 56.51
C ILE A 31 49.54 8.90 55.02
N GLY A 32 50.46 8.41 54.17
CA GLY A 32 50.25 8.30 52.73
C GLY A 32 49.09 7.38 52.36
N GLN A 33 48.96 6.22 52.99
CA GLN A 33 47.84 5.30 52.79
C GLN A 33 46.50 5.91 53.19
N THR A 34 46.46 6.67 54.29
CA THR A 34 45.24 7.35 54.74
C THR A 34 44.80 8.39 53.70
N LEU A 35 45.69 9.30 53.34
CA LEU A 35 45.39 10.39 52.39
C LEU A 35 45.06 9.89 50.98
N LEU A 36 45.70 8.81 50.53
CA LEU A 36 45.38 8.18 49.24
C LEU A 36 44.11 7.30 49.31
N GLY A 37 43.78 6.78 50.50
CA GLY A 37 42.59 5.98 50.75
C GLY A 37 41.30 6.79 50.66
N ASP A 38 41.36 8.09 50.97
CA ASP A 38 40.22 9.02 50.90
C ASP A 38 39.78 9.34 49.46
N LEU A 39 40.63 9.05 48.46
CA LEU A 39 40.31 9.24 47.05
C LEU A 39 39.64 7.98 46.47
N PRO A 40 38.52 8.08 45.74
CA PRO A 40 37.94 6.93 45.05
C PRO A 40 38.77 6.56 43.81
N ASP A 41 38.60 5.32 43.33
CA ASP A 41 39.34 4.83 42.17
C ASP A 41 38.82 5.40 40.83
N LEU A 42 37.53 5.79 40.78
CA LEU A 42 36.90 6.46 39.63
C LEU A 42 36.37 7.83 40.08
N ILE A 43 36.77 8.88 39.36
CA ILE A 43 36.41 10.27 39.66
C ILE A 43 35.65 10.88 38.48
N PHE A 44 34.53 11.54 38.77
CA PHE A 44 33.86 12.46 37.86
C PHE A 44 34.21 13.89 38.27
N ALA A 45 34.98 14.58 37.43
CA ALA A 45 35.55 15.90 37.75
C ALA A 45 34.52 16.94 38.23
N ASN A 46 33.29 16.87 37.70
CA ASN A 46 32.21 17.80 38.02
C ASN A 46 31.47 17.47 39.32
N GLU A 47 31.66 16.27 39.88
CA GLU A 47 30.88 15.73 41.00
C GLU A 47 31.73 15.41 42.23
N PHE A 48 33.04 15.36 42.07
CA PHE A 48 33.97 15.07 43.13
C PHE A 48 34.88 16.27 43.37
N GLN A 49 34.84 16.78 44.59
CA GLN A 49 35.75 17.81 45.08
C GLN A 49 36.57 17.20 46.21
N TYR A 50 37.88 17.41 46.13
CA TYR A 50 38.80 16.99 47.16
C TYR A 50 39.76 18.13 47.43
N ASP A 51 39.83 18.54 48.68
CA ASP A 51 40.79 19.54 49.12
C ASP A 51 42.09 18.82 49.48
N PHE A 52 43.12 19.00 48.67
CA PHE A 52 44.39 18.34 48.87
C PHE A 52 45.14 18.99 50.04
N PRO A 53 45.29 18.30 51.20
CA PRO A 53 45.85 18.94 52.38
C PRO A 53 47.32 19.28 52.15
N GLU A 54 47.73 20.47 52.60
CA GLU A 54 49.12 20.94 52.63
C GLU A 54 49.83 20.57 53.95
N GLU A 55 49.06 20.19 54.97
CA GLU A 55 49.55 19.74 56.28
C GLU A 55 48.65 18.62 56.83
N TYR A 56 49.24 17.58 57.41
CA TYR A 56 48.50 16.51 58.07
C TYR A 56 49.26 16.00 59.28
N GLN A 57 48.61 15.97 60.44
CA GLN A 57 49.20 15.54 61.73
C GLN A 57 50.52 16.26 62.09
N GLY A 58 50.66 17.55 61.72
CA GLY A 58 51.85 18.36 61.99
C GLY A 58 53.01 18.17 61.00
N HIS A 59 52.79 17.41 59.92
CA HIS A 59 53.75 17.19 58.84
C HIS A 59 53.32 17.92 57.57
N LYS A 60 54.30 18.46 56.84
CA LYS A 60 54.04 19.13 55.56
C LYS A 60 53.74 18.08 54.49
N ILE A 61 52.64 18.29 53.75
CA ILE A 61 52.19 17.40 52.68
C ILE A 61 52.38 18.10 51.33
N THR A 62 52.95 17.39 50.37
CA THR A 62 53.01 17.84 48.98
C THR A 62 52.56 16.73 48.04
N TRP A 63 51.85 17.12 46.97
CA TRP A 63 51.27 16.21 46.00
C TRP A 63 51.96 16.36 44.64
N GLU A 64 52.18 15.23 43.97
CA GLU A 64 52.70 15.17 42.61
C GLU A 64 51.73 14.38 41.73
N PHE A 65 51.40 14.92 40.56
CA PHE A 65 50.44 14.35 39.62
C PHE A 65 51.14 14.02 38.30
N SER A 66 50.96 12.80 37.80
CA SER A 66 51.61 12.38 36.54
C SER A 66 51.13 13.14 35.30
N LYS A 67 50.00 13.84 35.38
CA LYS A 67 49.39 14.62 34.29
C LYS A 67 48.75 15.88 34.89
N SER A 68 49.54 16.94 35.03
CA SER A 68 49.11 18.21 35.65
C SER A 68 47.95 18.89 34.92
N ASP A 69 47.80 18.67 33.61
CA ASP A 69 46.77 19.32 32.77
C ASP A 69 45.32 18.96 33.15
N TYR A 70 45.14 17.95 33.99
CA TYR A 70 43.82 17.51 34.49
C TYR A 70 43.50 18.04 35.89
N ILE A 71 44.28 18.98 36.40
CA ILE A 71 44.08 19.63 37.68
C ILE A 71 44.29 21.14 37.48
N ASP A 72 43.32 21.95 37.88
CA ASP A 72 43.45 23.41 37.78
C ASP A 72 44.27 24.01 38.93
N GLU A 73 44.53 25.32 38.87
CA GLU A 73 45.31 26.06 39.88
C GLU A 73 44.68 26.04 41.28
N SER A 74 43.40 25.67 41.39
CA SER A 74 42.69 25.52 42.67
C SER A 74 42.71 24.09 43.22
N GLY A 75 43.38 23.16 42.52
CA GLY A 75 43.43 21.75 42.92
C GLY A 75 42.22 20.92 42.48
N LYS A 76 41.33 21.46 41.64
CA LYS A 76 40.14 20.75 41.17
C LYS A 76 40.44 19.94 39.92
N PHE A 77 39.87 18.74 39.81
CA PHE A 77 39.98 17.92 38.62
C PHE A 77 39.27 18.57 37.42
N ILE A 78 39.89 18.46 36.24
CA ILE A 78 39.37 18.91 34.94
C ILE A 78 38.92 17.68 34.14
N GLU A 79 37.69 17.68 33.65
CA GLU A 79 37.12 16.56 32.91
C GLU A 79 37.90 16.26 31.61
N PRO A 80 38.30 15.00 31.37
CA PRO A 80 38.99 14.65 30.14
C PRO A 80 38.02 14.64 28.95
N PRO A 81 38.43 15.22 27.79
CA PRO A 81 37.51 15.46 26.69
C PRO A 81 37.16 14.23 25.83
N PHE A 82 38.08 13.26 25.71
CA PHE A 82 37.96 12.19 24.69
C PHE A 82 37.94 10.76 25.26
N HIS A 83 38.81 10.49 26.24
CA HIS A 83 38.96 9.17 26.86
C HIS A 83 39.24 9.35 28.34
N ASP A 84 38.99 8.32 29.13
CA ASP A 84 39.38 8.33 30.53
C ASP A 84 40.88 8.60 30.68
N ALA A 85 41.23 9.38 31.70
CA ALA A 85 42.61 9.63 32.04
C ALA A 85 42.97 8.85 33.30
N THR A 86 43.96 7.97 33.23
CA THR A 86 44.62 7.47 34.44
C THR A 86 45.59 8.54 34.95
N LEU A 87 45.40 8.98 36.19
CA LEU A 87 46.31 9.86 36.91
C LEU A 87 46.98 9.06 38.03
N LYS A 88 48.31 9.16 38.10
CA LYS A 88 49.09 8.65 39.21
C LYS A 88 49.37 9.80 40.18
N LEU A 89 48.86 9.69 41.39
CA LEU A 89 49.06 10.64 42.48
C LEU A 89 50.15 10.12 43.41
N SER A 90 51.20 10.89 43.63
CA SER A 90 52.19 10.61 44.67
C SER A 90 52.05 11.64 45.79
N VAL A 91 51.98 11.14 47.02
CA VAL A 91 51.96 11.99 48.23
C VAL A 91 53.34 11.94 48.89
N PHE A 92 53.81 13.08 49.36
CA PHE A 92 55.07 13.24 50.07
C PHE A 92 54.81 13.88 51.42
N VAL A 93 55.47 13.38 52.46
CA VAL A 93 55.39 13.83 53.85
C VAL A 93 56.78 14.34 54.24
N ASP A 94 56.88 15.63 54.60
CA ASP A 94 58.15 16.32 54.89
C ASP A 94 59.23 16.14 53.81
N GLY A 95 58.80 16.00 52.54
CA GLY A 95 59.67 15.82 51.39
C GLY A 95 60.05 14.37 51.07
N GLU A 96 59.67 13.41 51.90
CA GLU A 96 59.85 11.97 51.62
C GLU A 96 58.58 11.37 51.01
N LYS A 97 58.75 10.49 50.01
CA LYS A 97 57.62 9.88 49.31
C LYS A 97 56.91 8.87 50.21
N ALA A 98 55.65 9.16 50.51
CA ALA A 98 54.82 8.40 51.45
C ALA A 98 53.85 7.43 50.77
N GLY A 99 53.60 7.57 49.47
CA GLY A 99 52.73 6.64 48.76
C GLY A 99 52.43 7.02 47.33
N THR A 100 51.73 6.14 46.63
CA THR A 100 51.18 6.44 45.29
C THR A 100 49.88 5.69 45.04
N LYS A 101 48.90 6.35 44.40
CA LYS A 101 47.66 5.74 43.92
C LYS A 101 47.39 6.11 42.46
N ASN A 102 46.91 5.16 41.69
CA ASN A 102 46.33 5.44 40.38
C ASN A 102 44.82 5.64 40.55
N ILE A 103 44.30 6.73 39.99
CA ILE A 103 42.86 6.96 39.84
C ILE A 103 42.54 7.04 38.35
N THR A 104 41.29 6.74 38.03
CA THR A 104 40.72 6.98 36.70
C THR A 104 39.81 8.20 36.78
N LEU A 105 40.16 9.24 36.03
CA LEU A 105 39.29 10.37 35.79
C LEU A 105 38.40 10.05 34.59
N SER A 106 37.10 9.92 34.82
CA SER A 106 36.14 9.57 33.79
C SER A 106 35.98 10.71 32.80
N ARG A 107 35.93 10.37 31.51
CA ARG A 107 35.52 11.35 30.48
C ARG A 107 34.05 11.73 30.61
N ASN A 108 33.68 12.75 29.82
CA ASN A 108 32.30 13.17 29.67
C ASN A 108 31.39 12.05 29.16
N LEU A 109 30.47 11.63 30.04
CA LEU A 109 29.52 10.56 29.76
C LEU A 109 28.38 11.01 28.85
N THR A 110 28.08 12.32 28.77
CA THR A 110 27.06 12.85 27.84
C THR A 110 27.39 12.47 26.40
N ASN A 111 28.68 12.52 26.03
CA ASN A 111 29.13 12.08 24.71
C ASN A 111 28.97 10.57 24.52
N TYR A 112 29.17 9.76 25.57
CA TYR A 112 28.90 8.31 25.47
C TYR A 112 27.42 8.05 25.27
N PHE A 113 26.56 8.64 26.10
CA PHE A 113 25.12 8.46 26.02
C PHE A 113 24.54 8.94 24.68
N SER A 114 25.03 10.07 24.14
CA SER A 114 24.61 10.57 22.81
C SER A 114 24.97 9.60 21.68
N GLU A 115 26.18 9.01 21.70
CA GLU A 115 26.57 8.03 20.67
C GLU A 115 25.83 6.69 20.85
N ILE A 116 25.57 6.25 22.09
CA ILE A 116 24.75 5.05 22.37
C ILE A 116 23.32 5.27 21.92
N GLU A 117 22.73 6.46 22.15
CA GLU A 117 21.38 6.79 21.71
C GLU A 117 21.27 6.71 20.18
N LYS A 118 22.21 7.32 19.44
CA LYS A 118 22.28 7.20 17.98
C LYS A 118 22.42 5.75 17.54
N TYR A 119 23.29 5.00 18.21
CA TYR A 119 23.49 3.58 17.95
C TYR A 119 22.19 2.79 18.12
N VAL A 120 21.52 2.88 19.28
CA VAL A 120 20.25 2.19 19.56
C VAL A 120 19.19 2.56 18.53
N LYS A 121 19.00 3.86 18.27
CA LYS A 121 18.03 4.35 17.27
C LYS A 121 18.29 3.80 15.87
N SER A 122 19.54 3.52 15.50
CA SER A 122 19.87 2.97 14.18
C SER A 122 19.43 1.51 13.96
N PHE A 123 19.17 0.74 15.02
CA PHE A 123 18.72 -0.67 14.91
C PHE A 123 17.20 -0.84 14.95
N ILE A 124 16.48 0.11 15.53
CA ILE A 124 15.03 0.08 15.62
C ILE A 124 14.49 0.75 14.35
N LYS A 125 13.86 -0.04 13.48
CA LYS A 125 13.22 0.49 12.27
C LYS A 125 12.01 1.32 12.66
N ASP A 126 11.77 2.41 11.94
CA ASP A 126 10.58 3.24 12.12
C ASP A 126 9.27 2.47 11.89
N ARG A 127 9.28 1.49 10.97
CA ARG A 127 8.11 0.65 10.65
C ARG A 127 8.53 -0.75 10.23
N ALA A 128 7.99 -1.79 10.87
CA ALA A 128 8.23 -3.19 10.48
C ALA A 128 7.16 -4.15 11.02
N ARG A 129 7.00 -5.31 10.36
CA ARG A 129 6.30 -6.47 10.90
C ARG A 129 7.33 -7.47 11.41
N GLY A 130 7.08 -8.07 12.58
CA GLY A 130 7.99 -9.04 13.20
C GLY A 130 8.92 -8.43 14.24
N ASP A 131 9.84 -9.24 14.75
CA ASP A 131 10.68 -8.89 15.90
C ASP A 131 11.49 -7.60 15.65
N VAL A 132 11.51 -6.74 16.67
CA VAL A 132 12.29 -5.50 16.72
C VAL A 132 13.64 -5.81 17.33
N ARG A 133 14.71 -5.38 16.65
CA ARG A 133 16.07 -5.59 17.14
C ARG A 133 16.42 -4.57 18.23
N LEU A 134 16.26 -4.97 19.48
CA LEU A 134 16.63 -4.18 20.66
C LEU A 134 18.07 -4.52 21.08
N MET A 135 18.95 -3.51 21.12
CA MET A 135 20.37 -3.69 21.41
C MET A 135 20.63 -3.61 22.92
N THR A 136 21.14 -4.67 23.52
CA THR A 136 21.45 -4.70 24.95
C THR A 136 22.91 -4.35 25.28
N THR A 137 23.76 -4.19 24.26
CA THR A 137 25.20 -3.92 24.39
C THR A 137 25.68 -2.83 23.43
N TYR A 138 26.86 -2.26 23.67
CA TYR A 138 27.50 -1.24 22.82
C TYR A 138 29.01 -1.53 22.64
N TYR A 139 29.42 -1.93 21.43
CA TYR A 139 30.82 -2.19 21.01
C TYR A 139 31.71 -2.89 22.05
N ASP A 140 31.19 -3.94 22.70
CA ASP A 140 31.88 -4.75 23.71
C ASP A 140 32.42 -3.95 24.92
N ILE A 141 31.89 -2.75 25.18
CA ILE A 141 32.24 -1.98 26.36
C ILE A 141 31.55 -2.59 27.58
N GLU A 142 32.35 -3.18 28.47
CA GLU A 142 31.85 -3.75 29.74
C GLU A 142 31.23 -2.68 30.65
N GLY A 143 30.14 -3.06 31.33
CA GLY A 143 29.44 -2.23 32.32
C GLY A 143 28.39 -1.28 31.77
N ILE A 144 28.16 -1.26 30.44
CA ILE A 144 26.99 -0.61 29.84
C ILE A 144 25.81 -1.58 29.88
N GLU A 145 24.71 -1.14 30.48
CA GLU A 145 23.45 -1.88 30.51
C GLU A 145 22.38 -1.06 29.77
N ILE A 146 21.77 -1.65 28.73
CA ILE A 146 20.68 -1.03 27.98
C ILE A 146 19.40 -1.82 28.24
N GLY A 147 18.40 -1.14 28.80
CA GLY A 147 17.07 -1.69 29.10
C GLY A 147 15.98 -1.01 28.27
N TYR A 148 14.89 -1.75 28.05
CA TYR A 148 13.76 -1.32 27.24
C TYR A 148 12.45 -1.58 27.98
N THR A 149 11.51 -0.64 27.88
CA THR A 149 10.11 -0.84 28.26
C THR A 149 9.23 -0.45 27.09
N SER A 150 8.43 -1.41 26.59
CA SER A 150 7.46 -1.18 25.54
C SER A 150 6.19 -0.55 26.09
N SER A 151 5.63 0.42 25.37
CA SER A 151 4.32 0.99 25.67
C SER A 151 3.15 0.02 25.40
N LYS A 152 3.37 -1.04 24.61
CA LYS A 152 2.37 -2.06 24.23
C LYS A 152 3.04 -3.46 24.20
N PRO A 153 3.36 -4.03 25.37
CA PRO A 153 4.08 -5.31 25.46
C PRO A 153 3.30 -6.50 24.88
N GLU A 154 1.99 -6.38 24.73
CA GLU A 154 1.12 -7.34 24.04
C GLU A 154 1.31 -7.36 22.51
N ILE A 155 1.96 -6.34 21.93
CA ILE A 155 2.28 -6.23 20.49
C ILE A 155 3.77 -6.47 20.25
N VAL A 156 4.62 -5.71 20.93
CA VAL A 156 6.07 -5.96 20.96
C VAL A 156 6.54 -5.87 22.41
N ASP A 157 7.06 -6.98 22.96
CA ASP A 157 7.50 -7.01 24.34
C ASP A 157 8.86 -6.34 24.57
N ASN A 158 9.30 -6.28 25.82
CA ASN A 158 10.55 -5.63 26.23
C ASN A 158 11.81 -6.32 25.68
N THR A 159 11.69 -7.50 25.07
CA THR A 159 12.79 -8.20 24.38
C THR A 159 12.83 -7.90 22.89
N GLY A 160 11.82 -7.17 22.38
CA GLY A 160 11.64 -6.89 20.96
C GLY A 160 10.86 -7.99 20.25
N LYS A 161 10.33 -8.98 20.96
CA LYS A 161 9.56 -10.06 20.34
C LYS A 161 8.18 -9.56 19.94
N TYR A 162 7.80 -9.85 18.70
CA TYR A 162 6.55 -9.44 18.10
C TYR A 162 5.43 -10.48 18.31
N TYR A 163 4.21 -9.98 18.48
CA TYR A 163 2.98 -10.74 18.56
C TYR A 163 1.98 -10.21 17.53
N ASN A 164 1.23 -11.11 16.89
CA ASN A 164 0.29 -10.72 15.85
C ASN A 164 -0.80 -9.78 16.39
N HIS A 165 -1.04 -8.72 15.64
CA HIS A 165 -2.10 -7.76 15.87
C HIS A 165 -2.70 -7.29 14.53
N GLU A 166 -3.89 -6.71 14.59
CA GLU A 166 -4.68 -6.43 13.39
C GLU A 166 -4.25 -5.15 12.66
N TYR A 167 -4.07 -4.04 13.38
CA TYR A 167 -3.83 -2.71 12.81
C TYR A 167 -2.39 -2.26 12.95
N ASP A 168 -1.92 -1.33 12.13
CA ASP A 168 -0.63 -0.68 12.40
C ASP A 168 -0.70 0.07 13.74
N GLU A 169 0.25 -0.20 14.63
CA GLU A 169 0.22 0.31 16.00
C GLU A 169 1.53 1.02 16.33
N GLU A 170 1.45 2.28 16.79
CA GLU A 170 2.62 2.99 17.31
C GLU A 170 3.00 2.38 18.67
N ILE A 171 4.27 1.98 18.77
CA ILE A 171 4.96 1.50 19.96
C ILE A 171 6.02 2.54 20.32
N ILE A 172 6.05 2.93 21.58
CA ILE A 172 7.12 3.76 22.14
C ILE A 172 7.94 2.86 23.05
N PHE A 173 9.23 2.75 22.77
CA PHE A 173 10.19 2.14 23.68
C PHE A 173 10.81 3.22 24.56
N ASP A 174 10.57 3.13 25.87
CA ASP A 174 11.36 3.85 26.86
C ASP A 174 12.69 3.10 27.04
N VAL A 175 13.78 3.75 26.67
CA VAL A 175 15.14 3.18 26.72
C VAL A 175 15.89 3.79 27.89
N SER A 176 16.48 2.93 28.72
CA SER A 176 17.35 3.34 29.82
C SER A 176 18.75 2.78 29.59
N VAL A 177 19.75 3.65 29.56
CA VAL A 177 21.17 3.28 29.45
C VAL A 177 21.86 3.60 30.76
N SER A 178 22.36 2.57 31.44
CA SER A 178 23.12 2.70 32.68
C SER A 178 24.59 2.43 32.43
N PHE A 179 25.47 3.34 32.85
CA PHE A 179 26.91 3.18 32.78
C PHE A 179 27.58 3.93 33.94
N ARG A 180 28.43 3.23 34.70
CA ARG A 180 29.21 3.81 35.83
C ARG A 180 28.36 4.55 36.87
N GLY A 181 27.18 4.00 37.19
CA GLY A 181 26.26 4.58 38.17
C GLY A 181 25.49 5.81 37.68
N LYS A 182 25.58 6.15 36.39
CA LYS A 182 24.74 7.17 35.73
C LYS A 182 23.75 6.49 34.80
N THR A 183 22.58 7.09 34.68
CA THR A 183 21.51 6.63 33.80
C THR A 183 21.12 7.74 32.84
N HIS A 184 20.91 7.39 31.57
CA HIS A 184 20.38 8.25 30.52
C HIS A 184 19.14 7.59 29.94
N GLU A 185 18.05 8.34 29.83
CA GLU A 185 16.76 7.86 29.34
C GLU A 185 16.34 8.61 28.09
N PHE A 186 15.80 7.89 27.10
CA PHE A 186 15.24 8.46 25.88
C PHE A 186 14.17 7.55 25.30
N GLN A 187 13.40 8.07 24.35
CA GLN A 187 12.35 7.31 23.67
C GLN A 187 12.73 7.01 22.22
N VAL A 188 12.30 5.83 21.75
CA VAL A 188 12.35 5.45 20.33
C VAL A 188 10.96 5.01 19.89
N LYS A 189 10.49 5.58 18.78
CA LYS A 189 9.21 5.22 18.18
C LYS A 189 9.39 4.10 17.17
N HIS A 190 8.41 3.20 17.11
CA HIS A 190 8.33 2.11 16.15
C HIS A 190 6.86 1.88 15.77
N ILE A 191 6.54 1.80 14.49
CA ILE A 191 5.24 1.38 13.99
C ILE A 191 5.31 -0.14 13.75
N SER A 192 4.64 -0.90 14.61
CA SER A 192 4.45 -2.33 14.39
C SER A 192 3.36 -2.51 13.34
N VAL A 193 3.67 -3.25 12.28
CA VAL A 193 2.77 -3.40 11.13
C VAL A 193 1.78 -4.53 11.40
N GLY A 194 0.48 -4.19 11.32
CA GLY A 194 -0.63 -5.12 11.47
C GLY A 194 -0.71 -6.13 10.32
N ILE A 195 -1.82 -6.85 10.19
CA ILE A 195 -1.95 -7.90 9.16
C ILE A 195 -1.66 -7.34 7.75
N PRO A 196 -1.01 -8.11 6.85
CA PRO A 196 -0.71 -7.65 5.50
C PRO A 196 -1.98 -7.27 4.73
N ASP A 197 -1.85 -6.38 3.76
CA ASP A 197 -3.02 -5.92 2.99
C ASP A 197 -3.77 -7.07 2.28
N MET A 198 -3.06 -8.10 1.79
CA MET A 198 -3.72 -9.30 1.23
C MET A 198 -4.54 -10.07 2.27
N GLU A 199 -4.09 -10.12 3.54
CA GLU A 199 -4.85 -10.77 4.61
C GLU A 199 -6.10 -9.94 4.97
N LYS A 200 -6.00 -8.61 4.94
CA LYS A 200 -7.16 -7.72 5.06
C LYS A 200 -8.15 -7.95 3.92
N VAL A 201 -7.69 -8.08 2.68
CA VAL A 201 -8.56 -8.39 1.52
C VAL A 201 -9.37 -9.66 1.75
N VAL A 202 -8.73 -10.73 2.26
CA VAL A 202 -9.44 -11.98 2.62
C VAL A 202 -10.46 -11.76 3.74
N LYS A 203 -10.12 -10.97 4.76
CA LYS A 203 -11.05 -10.63 5.85
C LYS A 203 -12.27 -9.84 5.35
N ILE A 204 -12.08 -8.95 4.38
CA ILE A 204 -13.18 -8.22 3.76
C ILE A 204 -14.05 -9.15 2.91
N ASP A 205 -13.46 -10.09 2.16
CA ASP A 205 -14.24 -11.09 1.42
C ASP A 205 -15.11 -11.95 2.35
N GLU A 206 -14.54 -12.50 3.43
CA GLU A 206 -15.29 -13.26 4.44
C GLU A 206 -16.47 -12.44 5.00
N TRP A 207 -16.23 -11.17 5.33
CA TRP A 207 -17.26 -10.26 5.80
C TRP A 207 -18.34 -9.98 4.75
N LEU A 208 -17.96 -9.71 3.49
CA LEU A 208 -18.92 -9.46 2.40
C LEU A 208 -19.83 -10.68 2.15
N GLN A 209 -19.32 -11.90 2.27
CA GLN A 209 -20.14 -13.12 2.15
C GLN A 209 -21.24 -13.14 3.22
N GLU A 210 -20.91 -12.79 4.47
CA GLU A 210 -21.88 -12.73 5.57
C GLU A 210 -22.85 -11.55 5.43
N GLU A 211 -22.36 -10.37 5.04
CA GLU A 211 -23.19 -9.18 4.86
C GLU A 211 -24.22 -9.37 3.74
N LEU A 212 -23.77 -9.80 2.54
CA LEU A 212 -24.66 -9.98 1.39
C LEU A 212 -25.72 -11.05 1.65
N ALA A 213 -25.38 -12.13 2.38
CA ALA A 213 -26.33 -13.18 2.73
C ALA A 213 -27.45 -12.69 3.67
N ASN A 214 -27.18 -11.65 4.47
CA ASN A 214 -28.15 -11.06 5.41
C ASN A 214 -28.75 -9.75 4.90
N MET A 215 -28.33 -9.28 3.73
CA MET A 215 -28.75 -8.00 3.17
C MET A 215 -30.19 -8.07 2.65
N THR A 216 -30.98 -7.04 2.94
CA THR A 216 -32.28 -6.84 2.29
C THR A 216 -32.08 -5.88 1.11
N PHE A 217 -32.08 -6.42 -0.10
CA PHE A 217 -31.91 -5.65 -1.32
C PHE A 217 -33.15 -4.83 -1.67
N VAL A 218 -32.98 -3.54 -1.92
CA VAL A 218 -34.04 -2.60 -2.33
C VAL A 218 -33.50 -1.62 -3.36
N ASP A 219 -34.36 -1.11 -4.24
CA ASP A 219 -33.99 -0.09 -5.22
C ASP A 219 -33.41 1.17 -4.56
N GLY A 220 -32.30 1.67 -5.10
CA GLY A 220 -31.67 2.93 -4.68
C GLY A 220 -30.82 2.83 -3.41
N MET A 221 -30.47 1.61 -2.96
CA MET A 221 -29.52 1.44 -1.85
C MET A 221 -28.07 1.57 -2.32
N GLU A 222 -27.13 1.75 -1.40
CA GLU A 222 -25.70 1.64 -1.70
C GLU A 222 -25.13 0.32 -1.17
N LEU A 223 -24.32 -0.35 -1.98
CA LEU A 223 -23.51 -1.49 -1.56
C LEU A 223 -22.32 -1.01 -0.70
N PRO A 224 -21.75 -1.90 0.14
CA PRO A 224 -20.65 -1.53 1.03
C PRO A 224 -19.42 -1.06 0.26
N GLN A 225 -18.92 0.15 0.57
CA GLN A 225 -17.78 0.75 -0.12
C GLN A 225 -16.45 0.61 0.66
N THR A 226 -16.51 0.19 1.92
CA THR A 226 -15.36 -0.02 2.79
C THR A 226 -15.73 -0.97 3.93
N HIS A 227 -14.77 -1.72 4.45
CA HIS A 227 -15.00 -2.53 5.64
C HIS A 227 -14.90 -1.66 6.91
N PRO A 228 -15.85 -1.77 7.86
CA PRO A 228 -15.90 -0.87 9.03
C PRO A 228 -14.64 -0.90 9.91
N LEU A 229 -14.01 -2.08 10.04
CA LEU A 229 -12.77 -2.26 10.81
C LEU A 229 -11.50 -2.13 9.96
N TYR A 230 -11.35 -2.95 8.91
CA TYR A 230 -10.12 -3.00 8.11
C TYR A 230 -9.99 -1.89 7.06
N GLY A 231 -11.05 -1.11 6.80
CA GLY A 231 -11.07 -0.08 5.76
C GLY A 231 -11.04 -0.70 4.36
N GLY A 232 -10.12 -0.22 3.52
CA GLY A 232 -10.04 -0.64 2.11
C GLY A 232 -11.14 -0.03 1.26
N ARG A 233 -10.91 0.09 -0.05
CA ARG A 233 -11.93 0.55 -0.99
C ARG A 233 -12.58 -0.66 -1.64
N ILE A 234 -13.90 -0.70 -1.64
CA ILE A 234 -14.71 -1.73 -2.28
C ILE A 234 -15.48 -1.07 -3.41
N ARG A 235 -15.42 -1.66 -4.60
CA ARG A 235 -16.16 -1.23 -5.79
C ARG A 235 -16.93 -2.38 -6.38
N TRP A 236 -18.12 -2.11 -6.89
CA TRP A 236 -19.03 -3.15 -7.37
C TRP A 236 -19.33 -3.04 -8.87
N ILE A 237 -19.51 -4.17 -9.52
CA ILE A 237 -20.14 -4.30 -10.85
C ILE A 237 -21.06 -5.51 -10.77
N ALA A 238 -22.20 -5.49 -11.44
CA ALA A 238 -23.08 -6.65 -11.55
C ALA A 238 -22.99 -7.28 -12.94
N GLU A 239 -23.40 -8.55 -13.05
CA GLU A 239 -23.48 -9.19 -14.37
C GLU A 239 -24.48 -8.49 -15.29
N ASP A 240 -25.61 -8.05 -14.74
CA ASP A 240 -26.54 -7.12 -15.38
C ASP A 240 -26.09 -5.68 -15.03
N PRO A 241 -25.63 -4.89 -16.02
CA PRO A 241 -25.22 -3.51 -15.79
C PRO A 241 -26.27 -2.64 -15.11
N PHE A 242 -27.56 -2.98 -15.21
CA PHE A 242 -28.63 -2.23 -14.56
C PHE A 242 -28.74 -2.49 -13.05
N VAL A 243 -28.04 -3.47 -12.49
CA VAL A 243 -28.15 -3.81 -11.06
C VAL A 243 -27.18 -3.00 -10.21
N VAL A 244 -26.01 -2.64 -10.74
CA VAL A 244 -25.03 -1.81 -10.04
C VAL A 244 -24.51 -0.71 -10.96
N LEU A 245 -24.68 0.54 -10.54
CA LEU A 245 -24.14 1.73 -11.18
C LEU A 245 -23.11 2.44 -10.27
N ASN A 246 -22.19 3.21 -10.86
CA ASN A 246 -21.20 4.06 -10.16
C ASN A 246 -20.39 3.33 -9.08
N ASN A 247 -20.24 2.02 -9.29
CA ASN A 247 -19.57 1.08 -8.42
C ASN A 247 -20.13 0.92 -7.00
N LYS A 248 -21.36 1.37 -6.74
CA LYS A 248 -21.99 1.28 -5.41
C LYS A 248 -23.52 1.33 -5.43
N ASP A 249 -24.11 2.06 -6.38
CA ASP A 249 -25.54 2.35 -6.39
C ASP A 249 -26.27 1.11 -6.92
N PHE A 250 -27.14 0.54 -6.10
CA PHE A 250 -27.80 -0.73 -6.37
C PHE A 250 -29.26 -0.51 -6.75
N PHE A 251 -29.69 -1.24 -7.78
CA PHE A 251 -31.07 -1.31 -8.23
C PHE A 251 -31.47 -2.77 -8.42
N LEU A 252 -32.74 -3.06 -8.18
CA LEU A 252 -33.25 -4.39 -8.42
C LEU A 252 -33.32 -4.69 -9.94
N PRO A 253 -33.02 -5.94 -10.33
CA PRO A 253 -33.12 -6.37 -11.72
C PRO A 253 -34.56 -6.34 -12.23
N MET A 254 -34.76 -6.43 -13.55
CA MET A 254 -36.11 -6.48 -14.13
C MET A 254 -36.86 -7.77 -13.80
N ASP A 255 -36.12 -8.87 -13.69
CA ASP A 255 -36.61 -10.22 -13.44
C ASP A 255 -36.03 -10.74 -12.12
N GLU A 256 -36.78 -11.59 -11.43
CA GLU A 256 -36.27 -12.28 -10.25
C GLU A 256 -35.29 -13.38 -10.67
N GLY A 257 -34.25 -13.61 -9.86
CA GLY A 257 -33.27 -14.65 -10.15
C GLY A 257 -32.01 -14.54 -9.31
N THR A 258 -31.05 -15.42 -9.59
CA THR A 258 -29.72 -15.36 -9.01
C THR A 258 -28.83 -14.49 -9.89
N TYR A 259 -28.24 -13.45 -9.31
CA TYR A 259 -27.39 -12.49 -10.00
C TYR A 259 -25.96 -12.52 -9.45
N MET A 260 -24.97 -12.41 -10.33
CA MET A 260 -23.56 -12.25 -9.95
C MET A 260 -23.22 -10.78 -9.69
N LEU A 261 -22.76 -10.48 -8.47
CA LEU A 261 -22.11 -9.23 -8.09
C LEU A 261 -20.60 -9.46 -7.99
N MET A 262 -19.81 -8.62 -8.65
CA MET A 262 -18.36 -8.62 -8.56
C MET A 262 -17.89 -7.45 -7.72
N ALA A 263 -17.12 -7.73 -6.66
CA ALA A 263 -16.42 -6.71 -5.89
C ALA A 263 -14.93 -6.66 -6.26
N GLU A 264 -14.39 -5.47 -6.49
CA GLU A 264 -12.97 -5.20 -6.37
C GLU A 264 -12.69 -4.67 -4.97
N ILE A 265 -11.82 -5.35 -4.24
CA ILE A 265 -11.32 -4.91 -2.93
C ILE A 265 -9.91 -4.39 -3.15
N ASN A 266 -9.66 -3.12 -2.80
CA ASN A 266 -8.45 -2.41 -3.14
C ASN A 266 -7.78 -1.77 -1.91
N TYR A 267 -6.50 -2.11 -1.74
CA TYR A 267 -5.52 -1.47 -0.87
C TYR A 267 -4.30 -1.02 -1.69
N PRO A 268 -3.50 -0.08 -1.17
CA PRO A 268 -2.24 0.32 -1.83
C PRO A 268 -1.33 -0.88 -2.14
N GLY A 269 -1.19 -1.81 -1.19
CA GLY A 269 -0.31 -2.99 -1.32
C GLY A 269 -0.96 -4.24 -1.92
N ALA A 270 -2.28 -4.28 -2.09
CA ALA A 270 -3.02 -5.50 -2.47
C ALA A 270 -4.35 -5.14 -3.14
N PHE A 271 -4.76 -5.90 -4.14
CA PHE A 271 -6.13 -5.83 -4.67
C PHE A 271 -6.54 -7.20 -5.20
N GLU A 272 -7.83 -7.50 -5.13
CA GLU A 272 -8.39 -8.75 -5.67
C GLU A 272 -9.85 -8.58 -6.07
N TYR A 273 -10.33 -9.47 -6.94
CA TYR A 273 -11.73 -9.50 -7.39
C TYR A 273 -12.46 -10.71 -6.81
N PHE A 274 -13.63 -10.49 -6.23
CA PHE A 274 -14.49 -11.54 -5.71
C PHE A 274 -15.84 -11.52 -6.41
N ARG A 275 -16.46 -12.69 -6.54
CA ARG A 275 -17.79 -12.86 -7.15
C ARG A 275 -18.72 -13.44 -6.11
N TYR A 276 -19.88 -12.81 -5.97
CA TYR A 276 -20.95 -13.20 -5.06
C TYR A 276 -22.20 -13.45 -5.88
N PHE A 277 -22.86 -14.58 -5.65
CA PHE A 277 -24.13 -14.91 -6.29
C PHE A 277 -25.23 -14.66 -5.27
N VAL A 278 -26.15 -13.75 -5.60
CA VAL A 278 -27.22 -13.30 -4.70
C VAL A 278 -28.58 -13.49 -5.37
N ASP A 279 -29.56 -13.97 -4.60
CA ASP A 279 -30.93 -14.09 -5.09
C ASP A 279 -31.63 -12.74 -4.95
N LEU A 280 -32.02 -12.16 -6.08
CA LEU A 280 -32.65 -10.84 -6.16
C LEU A 280 -34.10 -10.98 -6.61
N GLN A 281 -34.96 -10.15 -6.02
CA GLN A 281 -36.32 -9.95 -6.48
C GLN A 281 -36.34 -9.01 -7.69
N ALA A 282 -37.41 -9.08 -8.47
CA ALA A 282 -37.64 -8.12 -9.54
C ALA A 282 -37.98 -6.73 -8.97
N THR A 283 -37.52 -5.67 -9.63
CA THR A 283 -37.90 -4.29 -9.30
C THR A 283 -39.41 -4.09 -9.51
N GLU A 284 -39.99 -3.17 -8.75
CA GLU A 284 -41.34 -2.64 -9.00
C GLU A 284 -41.33 -1.52 -10.06
N ILE A 285 -40.16 -0.94 -10.37
CA ILE A 285 -39.99 0.13 -11.37
C ILE A 285 -39.93 -0.49 -12.77
N LYS A 286 -41.12 -0.76 -13.34
CA LYS A 286 -41.25 -1.39 -14.67
C LYS A 286 -41.22 -0.40 -15.83
N ASP A 287 -41.51 0.88 -15.58
CA ASP A 287 -41.52 1.89 -16.63
C ASP A 287 -40.08 2.24 -17.05
N PRO A 288 -39.72 2.12 -18.35
CA PRO A 288 -38.37 2.41 -18.82
C PRO A 288 -37.91 3.85 -18.59
N LEU A 289 -38.83 4.84 -18.64
CA LEU A 289 -38.48 6.23 -18.42
C LEU A 289 -38.15 6.47 -16.94
N GLU A 290 -38.96 5.94 -16.03
CA GLU A 290 -38.67 5.99 -14.59
C GLU A 290 -37.35 5.28 -14.25
N ARG A 291 -37.10 4.11 -14.85
CA ARG A 291 -35.83 3.39 -14.68
C ARG A 291 -34.63 4.21 -15.19
N ALA A 292 -34.77 4.87 -16.34
CA ALA A 292 -33.73 5.75 -16.88
C ALA A 292 -33.46 6.96 -15.97
N LYS A 293 -34.51 7.57 -15.40
CA LYS A 293 -34.36 8.65 -14.42
C LYS A 293 -33.56 8.19 -13.20
N CYS A 294 -33.89 7.03 -12.63
CA CYS A 294 -33.16 6.49 -11.47
C CYS A 294 -31.65 6.38 -11.73
N PHE A 295 -31.23 5.89 -12.90
CA PHE A 295 -29.81 5.79 -13.22
C PHE A 295 -29.13 7.15 -13.38
N ILE A 296 -29.82 8.13 -13.97
CA ILE A 296 -29.23 9.46 -14.21
C ILE A 296 -29.18 10.27 -12.90
N GLU A 297 -30.15 10.10 -12.00
CA GLU A 297 -30.19 10.80 -10.71
C GLU A 297 -29.04 10.44 -9.77
N VAL A 298 -28.55 9.20 -9.82
CA VAL A 298 -27.44 8.74 -8.96
C VAL A 298 -26.06 8.98 -9.55
N ALA A 299 -25.96 9.40 -10.82
CA ALA A 299 -24.69 9.65 -11.48
C ALA A 299 -23.98 10.90 -10.90
N THR A 300 -22.70 10.77 -10.54
CA THR A 300 -21.86 11.89 -10.10
C THR A 300 -21.55 12.84 -11.26
N PRO A 301 -21.11 14.09 -11.00
CA PRO A 301 -20.66 15.01 -12.04
C PRO A 301 -19.66 14.40 -13.04
N LYS A 302 -18.71 13.60 -12.53
CA LYS A 302 -17.71 12.90 -13.35
C LYS A 302 -18.34 11.79 -14.19
N GLU A 303 -19.23 10.99 -13.61
CA GLU A 303 -19.92 9.93 -14.35
C GLU A 303 -20.84 10.52 -15.41
N ILE A 304 -21.54 11.62 -15.11
CA ILE A 304 -22.34 12.34 -16.09
C ILE A 304 -21.46 12.92 -17.19
N GLU A 305 -20.29 13.49 -16.88
CA GLU A 305 -19.33 13.93 -17.90
C GLU A 305 -18.91 12.76 -18.81
N GLU A 306 -18.52 11.63 -18.21
CA GLU A 306 -18.21 10.41 -18.97
C GLU A 306 -19.40 9.99 -19.84
N PHE A 307 -20.61 9.88 -19.27
CA PHE A 307 -21.85 9.52 -19.97
C PHE A 307 -22.18 10.46 -21.13
N ILE A 308 -22.10 11.78 -20.92
CA ILE A 308 -22.35 12.80 -21.96
C ILE A 308 -21.34 12.65 -23.09
N VAL A 309 -20.06 12.47 -22.75
CA VAL A 309 -19.01 12.23 -23.74
C VAL A 309 -19.28 10.94 -24.52
N LEU A 310 -19.81 9.89 -23.88
CA LEU A 310 -20.19 8.67 -24.59
C LEU A 310 -21.36 8.90 -25.55
N TYR A 311 -22.37 9.69 -25.17
CA TYR A 311 -23.60 9.90 -25.97
C TYR A 311 -23.44 10.90 -27.13
N ASN A 312 -22.59 11.92 -26.97
CA ASN A 312 -22.31 12.93 -28.01
C ASN A 312 -20.98 12.70 -28.76
N GLY A 313 -20.17 11.72 -28.35
CA GLY A 313 -18.90 11.40 -28.98
C GLY A 313 -19.12 10.74 -30.33
N GLU A 314 -18.50 11.27 -31.38
CA GLU A 314 -18.42 10.56 -32.67
C GLU A 314 -17.89 9.14 -32.41
N GLY A 315 -18.68 8.14 -32.82
CA GLY A 315 -18.28 6.74 -32.73
C GLY A 315 -17.05 6.49 -33.58
N ALA A 316 -16.30 5.43 -33.25
CA ALA A 316 -15.26 4.94 -34.14
C ALA A 316 -15.85 4.60 -35.52
N ASN A 317 -15.11 4.85 -36.59
CA ASN A 317 -15.50 4.36 -37.91
C ASN A 317 -15.47 2.83 -37.93
N ILE A 318 -16.60 2.20 -38.14
CA ILE A 318 -16.71 0.73 -38.17
C ILE A 318 -16.57 0.24 -39.60
N THR A 319 -15.54 -0.56 -39.87
CA THR A 319 -15.28 -1.18 -41.16
C THR A 319 -15.39 -2.71 -41.05
N ARG A 320 -16.11 -3.33 -41.99
CA ARG A 320 -16.20 -4.80 -42.10
C ARG A 320 -15.39 -5.26 -43.30
N ASN A 321 -14.19 -5.77 -43.05
CA ASN A 321 -13.29 -6.37 -44.03
C ASN A 321 -13.22 -7.89 -43.79
N ILE A 322 -14.36 -8.56 -43.97
CA ILE A 322 -14.53 -9.97 -43.65
C ILE A 322 -13.68 -10.83 -44.59
N ILE A 323 -12.83 -11.66 -43.99
CA ILE A 323 -12.02 -12.66 -44.67
C ILE A 323 -12.87 -13.93 -44.79
N GLY A 324 -13.32 -14.22 -46.01
CA GLY A 324 -14.12 -15.42 -46.31
C GLY A 324 -13.29 -16.69 -46.50
N ASP A 325 -13.94 -17.75 -46.97
CA ASP A 325 -13.32 -19.06 -47.16
C ASP A 325 -12.44 -19.17 -48.43
N ASP A 326 -12.59 -18.26 -49.40
CA ASP A 326 -11.83 -18.24 -50.66
C ASP A 326 -10.45 -17.58 -50.45
N VAL A 327 -9.61 -18.23 -49.65
CA VAL A 327 -8.27 -17.77 -49.26
C VAL A 327 -7.25 -18.90 -49.35
N ASN A 328 -5.97 -18.54 -49.50
CA ASN A 328 -4.88 -19.51 -49.61
C ASN A 328 -4.69 -20.33 -48.32
N TRP A 329 -4.95 -19.73 -47.16
CA TRP A 329 -4.79 -20.35 -45.84
C TRP A 329 -5.96 -20.03 -44.92
N GLN A 330 -6.67 -21.06 -44.47
CA GLN A 330 -7.67 -20.92 -43.41
C GLN A 330 -6.96 -20.70 -42.07
N VAL A 331 -7.03 -19.46 -41.57
CA VAL A 331 -6.45 -19.05 -40.28
C VAL A 331 -7.50 -18.91 -39.18
N HIS A 332 -8.70 -19.47 -39.38
CA HIS A 332 -9.79 -19.54 -38.41
C HIS A 332 -10.19 -21.00 -38.16
N GLY A 333 -11.02 -21.24 -37.14
CA GLY A 333 -11.42 -22.56 -36.65
C GLY A 333 -12.76 -23.06 -37.19
N GLY A 334 -13.32 -22.43 -38.23
CA GLY A 334 -14.68 -22.66 -38.73
C GLY A 334 -15.77 -22.08 -37.81
N THR A 335 -17.04 -22.43 -38.04
CA THR A 335 -18.16 -22.03 -37.16
C THR A 335 -17.94 -22.48 -35.73
N LYS A 336 -18.31 -21.64 -34.76
CA LYS A 336 -18.22 -21.95 -33.32
C LYS A 336 -19.07 -23.17 -33.00
N PRO A 337 -18.53 -24.20 -32.32
CA PRO A 337 -19.28 -25.39 -31.98
C PRO A 337 -20.27 -25.12 -30.85
N GLU A 338 -21.35 -25.89 -30.84
CA GLU A 338 -22.26 -25.96 -29.69
C GLU A 338 -21.49 -26.28 -28.41
N VAL A 339 -21.82 -25.59 -27.32
CA VAL A 339 -21.21 -25.81 -26.00
C VAL A 339 -22.08 -26.78 -25.21
N PRO A 340 -21.58 -27.98 -24.84
CA PRO A 340 -22.33 -28.92 -24.02
C PRO A 340 -22.75 -28.30 -22.69
N GLN A 341 -23.95 -28.65 -22.20
CA GLN A 341 -24.50 -28.09 -20.96
C GLN A 341 -23.56 -28.23 -19.76
N ASN A 342 -22.91 -29.39 -19.59
CA ASN A 342 -21.95 -29.59 -18.50
C ASN A 342 -20.72 -28.68 -18.57
N VAL A 343 -20.35 -28.22 -19.78
CA VAL A 343 -19.30 -27.22 -19.97
C VAL A 343 -19.82 -25.84 -19.58
N LEU A 344 -21.04 -25.47 -19.98
CA LEU A 344 -21.69 -24.21 -19.57
C LEU A 344 -21.77 -24.13 -18.05
N ASP A 345 -22.28 -25.17 -17.39
CA ASP A 345 -22.41 -25.25 -15.93
C ASP A 345 -21.04 -25.06 -15.24
N SER A 346 -19.98 -25.65 -15.80
CA SER A 346 -18.61 -25.56 -15.24
C SER A 346 -17.93 -24.21 -15.47
N ARG A 347 -18.31 -23.50 -16.53
CA ARG A 347 -17.68 -22.25 -16.98
C ARG A 347 -18.39 -21.02 -16.43
N MET A 348 -19.69 -21.14 -16.21
CA MET A 348 -20.57 -20.08 -15.71
C MET A 348 -21.07 -20.49 -14.32
N TYR A 349 -22.27 -21.05 -14.24
CA TYR A 349 -22.90 -21.59 -13.04
C TYR A 349 -23.90 -22.68 -13.44
N GLU A 350 -24.24 -23.56 -12.49
CA GLU A 350 -25.17 -24.67 -12.71
C GLU A 350 -26.52 -24.17 -13.26
N GLY A 351 -26.92 -24.68 -14.42
CA GLY A 351 -28.17 -24.30 -15.09
C GLY A 351 -28.04 -23.15 -16.09
N TYR A 352 -26.85 -22.58 -16.31
CA TYR A 352 -26.65 -21.55 -17.31
C TYR A 352 -26.97 -22.07 -18.73
N THR A 353 -27.84 -21.37 -19.46
CA THR A 353 -28.18 -21.71 -20.85
C THR A 353 -27.52 -20.76 -21.83
N MET A 354 -27.02 -21.27 -22.96
CA MET A 354 -26.49 -20.43 -24.04
C MET A 354 -27.58 -19.46 -24.52
N PRO A 355 -27.37 -18.13 -24.47
CA PRO A 355 -28.42 -17.16 -24.75
C PRO A 355 -28.54 -16.76 -26.23
N ASN A 356 -27.65 -17.28 -27.10
CA ASN A 356 -27.60 -16.98 -28.53
C ASN A 356 -27.38 -18.24 -29.38
N GLU A 357 -27.77 -18.16 -30.65
CA GLU A 357 -27.65 -19.25 -31.64
C GLU A 357 -26.24 -19.35 -32.26
N ASP A 358 -25.44 -18.28 -32.14
CA ASP A 358 -24.08 -18.18 -32.71
C ASP A 358 -23.02 -18.91 -31.86
N ASN A 359 -23.43 -19.53 -30.74
CA ASN A 359 -22.57 -20.21 -29.77
C ASN A 359 -21.45 -19.31 -29.22
N VAL A 360 -21.70 -18.00 -29.12
CA VAL A 360 -20.80 -17.04 -28.50
C VAL A 360 -21.01 -17.09 -26.99
N LEU A 361 -19.97 -17.50 -26.26
CA LEU A 361 -19.97 -17.56 -24.81
C LEU A 361 -19.16 -16.42 -24.17
N TRP A 362 -18.15 -15.91 -24.87
CA TRP A 362 -17.20 -14.95 -24.30
C TRP A 362 -16.95 -13.76 -25.22
N ILE A 363 -16.75 -12.59 -24.63
CA ILE A 363 -16.04 -11.48 -25.26
C ILE A 363 -14.64 -11.43 -24.63
N VAL A 364 -13.60 -11.63 -25.44
CA VAL A 364 -12.22 -11.77 -24.97
C VAL A 364 -11.40 -10.55 -25.37
N VAL A 365 -11.05 -9.74 -24.38
CA VAL A 365 -10.30 -8.50 -24.54
C VAL A 365 -8.80 -8.78 -24.57
N HIS A 366 -8.12 -8.20 -25.55
CA HIS A 366 -6.68 -8.24 -25.75
C HIS A 366 -6.12 -6.84 -25.96
N GLU A 367 -4.81 -6.73 -25.80
CA GLU A 367 -4.03 -5.64 -26.37
C GLU A 367 -3.07 -6.24 -27.39
N THR A 368 -2.82 -5.52 -28.48
CA THR A 368 -2.00 -6.01 -29.60
C THR A 368 -0.58 -6.39 -29.18
N GLY A 369 -0.11 -5.91 -28.02
CA GLY A 369 1.24 -6.15 -27.52
C GLY A 369 2.34 -5.47 -28.35
N MET A 370 1.96 -4.64 -29.34
CA MET A 370 2.88 -3.99 -30.27
C MET A 370 2.90 -2.48 -30.06
N LYS A 371 3.92 -1.99 -29.35
CA LYS A 371 4.13 -0.56 -29.06
C LYS A 371 5.03 0.11 -30.10
N LEU A 372 4.65 0.05 -31.38
CA LEU A 372 5.37 0.71 -32.48
C LEU A 372 4.50 1.78 -33.14
N THR A 373 5.12 2.89 -33.54
CA THR A 373 4.46 3.98 -34.26
C THR A 373 3.82 3.49 -35.56
N GLY A 374 2.61 3.96 -35.85
CA GLY A 374 1.87 3.65 -37.09
C GLY A 374 1.09 2.33 -37.08
N LEU A 375 1.04 1.62 -35.95
CA LEU A 375 0.28 0.37 -35.81
C LEU A 375 -1.16 0.62 -35.32
N PHE A 376 -1.93 1.32 -36.16
CA PHE A 376 -3.38 1.49 -36.03
C PHE A 376 -4.13 0.25 -36.56
N ALA A 377 -5.46 0.21 -36.44
CA ALA A 377 -6.23 -0.99 -36.77
C ALA A 377 -6.08 -1.43 -38.25
N GLU A 378 -5.86 -0.52 -39.22
CA GLU A 378 -5.60 -0.93 -40.62
C GLU A 378 -4.32 -1.73 -40.80
N ALA A 379 -3.30 -1.49 -39.96
CA ALA A 379 -2.06 -2.26 -40.01
C ALA A 379 -2.33 -3.73 -39.67
N PHE A 380 -3.20 -3.97 -38.69
CA PHE A 380 -3.61 -5.31 -38.26
C PHE A 380 -4.60 -5.96 -39.22
N ASP A 381 -5.50 -5.19 -39.83
CA ASP A 381 -6.35 -5.63 -40.94
C ASP A 381 -5.50 -6.20 -42.07
N LYS A 382 -4.47 -5.44 -42.50
CA LYS A 382 -3.51 -5.91 -43.51
C LYS A 382 -2.79 -7.19 -43.07
N VAL A 383 -2.40 -7.30 -41.80
CA VAL A 383 -1.75 -8.51 -41.27
C VAL A 383 -2.68 -9.72 -41.36
N GLN A 384 -3.96 -9.60 -41.02
CA GLN A 384 -4.92 -10.69 -41.12
C GLN A 384 -5.15 -11.10 -42.58
N TRP A 385 -5.27 -10.13 -43.49
CA TRP A 385 -5.35 -10.38 -44.94
C TRP A 385 -4.11 -11.08 -45.49
N ASP A 386 -2.91 -10.55 -45.23
CA ASP A 386 -1.65 -11.13 -45.70
C ASP A 386 -1.47 -12.58 -45.20
N ARG A 387 -1.92 -12.88 -43.97
CA ARG A 387 -1.91 -14.26 -43.45
C ARG A 387 -2.85 -15.17 -44.22
N ALA A 388 -4.07 -14.71 -44.50
CA ALA A 388 -5.07 -15.52 -45.21
C ALA A 388 -4.72 -15.71 -46.69
N THR A 389 -4.24 -14.67 -47.37
CA THR A 389 -4.03 -14.66 -48.83
C THR A 389 -2.57 -14.81 -49.27
N GLY A 390 -1.61 -14.79 -48.34
CA GLY A 390 -0.19 -14.89 -48.68
C GLY A 390 0.22 -16.24 -49.29
N ASP A 391 1.31 -16.23 -50.05
CA ASP A 391 1.85 -17.45 -50.66
C ASP A 391 2.57 -18.38 -49.65
N THR A 392 2.96 -17.85 -48.49
CA THR A 392 3.65 -18.60 -47.44
C THR A 392 2.69 -19.02 -46.33
N LYS A 393 2.81 -20.28 -45.87
CA LYS A 393 2.01 -20.79 -44.75
C LYS A 393 2.18 -19.91 -43.51
N PRO A 394 1.10 -19.29 -43.00
CA PRO A 394 1.15 -18.42 -41.83
C PRO A 394 1.15 -19.23 -40.53
N ASP A 395 1.44 -18.55 -39.42
CA ASP A 395 1.07 -19.02 -38.08
C ASP A 395 -0.44 -18.95 -37.88
N SER A 396 -1.00 -19.87 -37.09
CA SER A 396 -2.44 -19.96 -36.83
C SER A 396 -2.87 -18.97 -35.75
N VAL A 397 -2.95 -17.68 -36.10
CA VAL A 397 -3.39 -16.59 -35.21
C VAL A 397 -4.40 -15.72 -35.95
N SER A 398 -5.56 -15.51 -35.32
CA SER A 398 -6.65 -14.68 -35.85
C SER A 398 -7.51 -14.14 -34.71
N TRP A 399 -8.22 -13.04 -34.97
CA TRP A 399 -9.16 -12.40 -34.04
C TRP A 399 -10.23 -11.64 -34.83
N HIS A 400 -11.33 -11.27 -34.18
CA HIS A 400 -12.52 -10.80 -34.86
C HIS A 400 -12.43 -9.31 -35.13
N TYR A 401 -11.99 -8.53 -34.13
CA TYR A 401 -11.98 -7.08 -34.18
C TYR A 401 -10.62 -6.52 -33.79
N THR A 402 -10.20 -5.46 -34.49
CA THR A 402 -9.10 -4.58 -34.04
C THR A 402 -9.67 -3.19 -33.77
N VAL A 403 -9.29 -2.59 -32.63
CA VAL A 403 -9.81 -1.30 -32.17
C VAL A 403 -8.66 -0.32 -31.95
N ASP A 404 -8.75 0.88 -32.52
CA ASP A 404 -7.85 1.99 -32.22
C ASP A 404 -8.62 3.24 -31.76
N ASP A 405 -7.96 4.40 -31.73
CA ASP A 405 -8.51 5.65 -31.21
C ASP A 405 -9.54 6.32 -32.13
N HIS A 406 -9.78 5.81 -33.34
CA HIS A 406 -10.71 6.41 -34.31
C HIS A 406 -11.49 5.42 -35.18
N GLN A 407 -11.17 4.12 -35.16
CA GLN A 407 -11.86 3.10 -35.97
C GLN A 407 -11.86 1.72 -35.31
N ILE A 408 -12.78 0.88 -35.80
CA ILE A 408 -12.93 -0.53 -35.45
C ILE A 408 -13.00 -1.32 -36.76
N ILE A 409 -12.13 -2.32 -36.93
CA ILE A 409 -12.13 -3.18 -38.12
C ILE A 409 -12.48 -4.61 -37.73
N GLN A 410 -13.54 -5.16 -38.36
CA GLN A 410 -13.95 -6.55 -38.22
C GLN A 410 -13.38 -7.39 -39.37
N ASN A 411 -12.70 -8.50 -39.05
CA ASN A 411 -12.09 -9.41 -40.02
C ASN A 411 -12.76 -10.79 -40.12
N TYR A 412 -13.48 -11.22 -39.08
CA TYR A 412 -14.23 -12.47 -39.09
C TYR A 412 -15.63 -12.25 -38.52
N GLU A 413 -16.58 -13.02 -39.02
CA GLU A 413 -17.94 -13.03 -38.48
C GLU A 413 -17.96 -13.51 -37.02
N ASP A 414 -18.94 -13.01 -36.25
CA ASP A 414 -19.02 -13.25 -34.82
C ASP A 414 -19.23 -14.73 -34.47
N ASP A 415 -19.73 -15.55 -35.41
CA ASP A 415 -19.99 -16.99 -35.27
C ASP A 415 -18.81 -17.87 -35.74
N ILE A 416 -17.68 -17.27 -36.13
CA ILE A 416 -16.48 -17.98 -36.58
C ILE A 416 -15.47 -18.09 -35.44
N ALA A 417 -15.00 -19.29 -35.11
CA ALA A 417 -13.93 -19.50 -34.14
C ALA A 417 -12.60 -18.90 -34.64
N CYS A 418 -11.89 -18.17 -33.80
CA CYS A 418 -10.58 -17.57 -34.11
C CYS A 418 -9.51 -18.11 -33.15
N TRP A 419 -8.23 -17.91 -33.48
CA TRP A 419 -7.10 -18.41 -32.68
C TRP A 419 -6.40 -17.24 -31.94
N HIS A 420 -7.00 -16.79 -30.84
CA HIS A 420 -6.51 -15.63 -30.06
C HIS A 420 -6.29 -15.89 -28.56
N ALA A 421 -6.96 -16.87 -27.94
CA ALA A 421 -6.99 -17.07 -26.49
C ALA A 421 -5.97 -18.09 -25.96
N GLY A 422 -5.27 -18.81 -26.85
CA GLY A 422 -4.20 -19.73 -26.48
C GLY A 422 -4.62 -21.00 -25.72
N ASP A 423 -5.92 -21.29 -25.62
CA ASP A 423 -6.48 -22.46 -24.91
C ASP A 423 -6.74 -23.68 -25.82
N GLY A 424 -6.09 -23.70 -26.98
CA GLY A 424 -6.21 -24.77 -27.96
C GLY A 424 -7.63 -24.89 -28.52
N SER A 425 -8.13 -26.11 -28.64
CA SER A 425 -9.45 -26.42 -29.22
C SER A 425 -10.51 -26.75 -28.16
N ALA A 426 -10.37 -26.22 -26.95
CA ALA A 426 -11.32 -26.46 -25.86
C ALA A 426 -12.71 -25.91 -26.22
N ILE A 427 -13.73 -26.78 -26.24
CA ILE A 427 -15.13 -26.34 -26.38
C ILE A 427 -15.53 -25.55 -25.12
N GLY A 428 -16.27 -24.46 -25.30
CA GLY A 428 -16.53 -23.47 -24.25
C GLY A 428 -15.30 -22.63 -23.87
N GLY A 429 -14.19 -22.76 -24.62
CA GLY A 429 -12.97 -21.96 -24.47
C GLY A 429 -13.00 -20.65 -25.25
N GLY A 430 -11.99 -19.82 -25.06
CA GLY A 430 -11.86 -18.50 -25.68
C GLY A 430 -11.67 -18.58 -27.19
N ASN A 431 -10.90 -19.54 -27.71
CA ASN A 431 -10.75 -19.72 -29.17
C ASN A 431 -12.03 -20.21 -29.84
N LYS A 432 -12.68 -21.21 -29.26
CA LYS A 432 -13.82 -21.90 -29.89
C LYS A 432 -15.15 -21.20 -29.67
N ASN A 433 -15.32 -20.47 -28.59
CA ASN A 433 -16.60 -19.84 -28.22
C ASN A 433 -16.45 -18.38 -27.79
N GLY A 434 -15.30 -17.75 -28.03
CA GLY A 434 -15.07 -16.34 -27.75
C GLY A 434 -14.99 -15.46 -29.01
N ILE A 435 -15.35 -14.18 -28.85
CA ILE A 435 -15.03 -13.10 -29.78
C ILE A 435 -13.78 -12.39 -29.26
N GLY A 436 -12.66 -12.55 -29.96
CA GLY A 436 -11.40 -11.86 -29.67
C GLY A 436 -11.36 -10.44 -30.23
N ILE A 437 -11.04 -9.47 -29.36
CA ILE A 437 -10.86 -8.06 -29.70
C ILE A 437 -9.42 -7.64 -29.35
N GLU A 438 -8.69 -7.13 -30.33
CA GLU A 438 -7.33 -6.60 -30.16
C GLU A 438 -7.35 -5.07 -30.11
N MET A 439 -7.07 -4.48 -28.93
CA MET A 439 -6.96 -3.04 -28.77
C MET A 439 -5.54 -2.55 -29.10
N CYS A 440 -5.42 -1.55 -29.97
CA CYS A 440 -4.17 -0.91 -30.33
C CYS A 440 -3.55 -0.10 -29.18
N ILE A 441 -2.23 -0.22 -29.03
CA ILE A 441 -1.43 0.41 -27.97
C ILE A 441 -0.22 1.19 -28.53
N ASN A 442 -0.28 1.59 -29.80
CA ASN A 442 0.79 2.31 -30.47
C ASN A 442 1.02 3.70 -29.84
N PRO A 443 2.29 4.15 -29.63
CA PRO A 443 2.57 5.40 -28.92
C PRO A 443 2.06 6.68 -29.58
N ASP A 444 1.81 6.65 -30.89
CA ASP A 444 1.26 7.76 -31.68
C ASP A 444 -0.28 7.75 -31.76
N GLY A 445 -0.94 6.73 -31.19
CA GLY A 445 -2.38 6.69 -30.97
C GLY A 445 -2.75 7.13 -29.55
N LYS A 446 -4.03 7.45 -29.33
CA LYS A 446 -4.58 7.83 -28.02
C LYS A 446 -5.13 6.62 -27.29
N TYR A 447 -4.34 6.03 -26.38
CA TYR A 447 -4.74 4.82 -25.62
C TYR A 447 -6.13 4.93 -24.99
N ASP A 448 -6.44 6.02 -24.29
CA ASP A 448 -7.74 6.19 -23.62
C ASP A 448 -8.92 6.30 -24.61
N ALA A 449 -8.69 6.74 -25.84
CA ALA A 449 -9.70 6.72 -26.88
C ALA A 449 -9.91 5.29 -27.42
N SER A 450 -8.84 4.53 -27.65
CA SER A 450 -8.92 3.10 -27.97
C SER A 450 -9.66 2.33 -26.87
N PHE A 451 -9.36 2.61 -25.60
CA PHE A 451 -9.97 2.01 -24.42
C PHE A 451 -11.49 2.23 -24.37
N ARG A 452 -11.94 3.44 -24.69
CA ARG A 452 -13.38 3.77 -24.78
C ARG A 452 -14.05 3.11 -25.98
N ASN A 453 -13.40 3.12 -27.14
CA ASN A 453 -13.93 2.47 -28.35
C ASN A 453 -14.06 0.95 -28.15
N ASP A 454 -13.12 0.34 -27.43
CA ASP A 454 -13.16 -1.08 -27.09
C ASP A 454 -14.30 -1.37 -26.09
N ALA A 455 -14.44 -0.56 -25.03
CA ALA A 455 -15.55 -0.71 -24.09
C ALA A 455 -16.92 -0.60 -24.78
N ARG A 456 -17.05 0.33 -25.74
CA ARG A 456 -18.25 0.51 -26.57
C ARG A 456 -18.54 -0.72 -27.43
N LEU A 457 -17.52 -1.27 -28.09
CA LEU A 457 -17.64 -2.48 -28.91
C LEU A 457 -18.04 -3.68 -28.06
N VAL A 458 -17.40 -3.88 -26.90
CA VAL A 458 -17.76 -4.94 -25.96
C VAL A 458 -19.22 -4.83 -25.56
N ALA A 459 -19.70 -3.64 -25.17
CA ALA A 459 -21.11 -3.43 -24.85
C ALA A 459 -22.04 -3.78 -26.03
N SER A 460 -21.72 -3.33 -27.25
CA SER A 460 -22.50 -3.67 -28.44
C SER A 460 -22.56 -5.19 -28.70
N LEU A 461 -21.46 -5.90 -28.45
CA LEU A 461 -21.40 -7.36 -28.60
C LEU A 461 -22.17 -8.09 -27.50
N LEU A 462 -22.13 -7.61 -26.27
CA LEU A 462 -22.96 -8.14 -25.18
C LEU A 462 -24.44 -8.04 -25.53
N ILE A 463 -24.88 -6.87 -26.01
CA ILE A 463 -26.28 -6.64 -26.44
C ILE A 463 -26.65 -7.53 -27.61
N ARG A 464 -25.82 -7.59 -28.67
CA ARG A 464 -26.08 -8.39 -29.87
C ARG A 464 -26.26 -9.88 -29.55
N HIS A 465 -25.41 -10.41 -28.68
CA HIS A 465 -25.35 -11.84 -28.36
C HIS A 465 -26.13 -12.23 -27.10
N ASN A 466 -26.91 -11.29 -26.54
CA ASN A 466 -27.66 -11.48 -25.30
C ASN A 466 -26.78 -12.02 -24.15
N LEU A 467 -25.55 -11.51 -24.07
CA LEU A 467 -24.56 -11.84 -23.04
C LEU A 467 -24.55 -10.74 -21.97
N ASN A 468 -23.96 -11.07 -20.82
CA ASN A 468 -23.87 -10.18 -19.67
C ASN A 468 -22.40 -9.94 -19.28
N MET A 469 -22.15 -9.09 -18.28
CA MET A 469 -20.79 -8.72 -17.87
C MET A 469 -19.94 -9.92 -17.38
N ALA A 470 -20.56 -11.01 -16.94
CA ALA A 470 -19.83 -12.22 -16.54
C ALA A 470 -19.16 -12.94 -17.73
N ASN A 471 -19.61 -12.67 -18.96
CA ASN A 471 -19.07 -13.18 -20.21
C ASN A 471 -17.86 -12.38 -20.74
N VAL A 472 -17.54 -11.22 -20.13
CA VAL A 472 -16.37 -10.42 -20.51
C VAL A 472 -15.13 -10.98 -19.81
N LYS A 473 -14.12 -11.33 -20.60
CA LYS A 473 -12.90 -11.99 -20.12
C LYS A 473 -11.66 -11.33 -20.71
N ARG A 474 -10.56 -11.41 -19.97
CA ARG A 474 -9.21 -11.13 -20.47
C ARG A 474 -8.66 -12.37 -21.14
N HIS A 475 -7.71 -12.23 -22.04
CA HIS A 475 -6.89 -13.36 -22.49
C HIS A 475 -6.28 -14.12 -21.30
N ARG A 476 -5.83 -13.41 -20.26
CA ARG A 476 -5.28 -14.00 -19.02
C ARG A 476 -6.20 -15.04 -18.35
N ASP A 477 -7.52 -14.91 -18.53
CA ASP A 477 -8.48 -15.80 -17.90
C ASP A 477 -8.55 -17.19 -18.60
N PHE A 478 -7.97 -17.32 -19.80
CA PHE A 478 -7.90 -18.59 -20.56
C PHE A 478 -6.51 -19.23 -20.51
N MET A 479 -5.45 -18.42 -20.47
CA MET A 479 -4.08 -18.88 -20.30
C MET A 479 -3.28 -17.89 -19.45
N SER A 480 -2.22 -18.33 -18.77
CA SER A 480 -1.41 -17.50 -17.87
C SER A 480 -0.55 -16.41 -18.56
N LYS A 481 -1.02 -15.81 -19.67
CA LYS A 481 -0.44 -14.65 -20.35
C LYS A 481 -0.94 -13.36 -19.69
N ASP A 482 -0.06 -12.41 -19.39
CA ASP A 482 -0.43 -11.05 -18.95
C ASP A 482 -0.97 -10.24 -20.15
N CYS A 483 -2.21 -10.51 -20.56
CA CYS A 483 -2.90 -9.78 -21.62
C CYS A 483 -4.38 -9.56 -21.24
N PRO A 484 -4.93 -8.34 -21.39
CA PRO A 484 -4.31 -7.10 -21.89
C PRO A 484 -3.25 -6.53 -20.93
N GLU A 485 -2.03 -6.28 -21.41
CA GLU A 485 -0.85 -6.09 -20.54
C GLU A 485 -0.86 -4.74 -19.82
N THR A 486 -1.05 -3.64 -20.55
CA THR A 486 -1.07 -2.27 -20.02
C THR A 486 -2.26 -2.13 -19.06
N MET A 487 -3.43 -2.58 -19.49
CA MET A 487 -4.65 -2.56 -18.66
C MET A 487 -4.49 -3.33 -17.33
N ILE A 488 -3.84 -4.50 -17.33
CA ILE A 488 -3.57 -5.28 -16.10
C ILE A 488 -2.52 -4.58 -15.23
N LYS A 489 -1.38 -4.16 -15.80
CA LYS A 489 -0.26 -3.56 -15.07
C LYS A 489 -0.62 -2.23 -14.43
N GLU A 490 -1.48 -1.46 -15.08
CA GLU A 490 -1.98 -0.17 -14.59
C GLU A 490 -3.24 -0.29 -13.72
N ARG A 491 -3.71 -1.53 -13.44
CA ARG A 491 -4.92 -1.82 -12.64
C ARG A 491 -6.19 -1.16 -13.19
N ARG A 492 -6.32 -1.10 -14.52
CA ARG A 492 -7.44 -0.46 -15.23
C ARG A 492 -8.54 -1.43 -15.67
N TRP A 493 -8.40 -2.73 -15.39
CA TRP A 493 -9.44 -3.72 -15.77
C TRP A 493 -10.82 -3.40 -15.19
N PHE A 494 -10.88 -2.99 -13.92
CA PHE A 494 -12.16 -2.62 -13.32
C PHE A 494 -12.74 -1.33 -13.91
N GLU A 495 -11.88 -0.35 -14.22
CA GLU A 495 -12.27 0.86 -14.95
C GLU A 495 -12.84 0.52 -16.33
N PHE A 496 -12.23 -0.46 -17.03
CA PHE A 496 -12.72 -0.93 -18.32
C PHE A 496 -14.12 -1.54 -18.20
N LEU A 497 -14.33 -2.44 -17.25
CA LEU A 497 -15.64 -3.06 -17.02
C LEU A 497 -16.71 -2.03 -16.61
N ASP A 498 -16.34 -1.02 -15.83
CA ASP A 498 -17.23 0.09 -15.48
C ASP A 498 -17.65 0.88 -16.73
N LEU A 499 -16.71 1.19 -17.64
CA LEU A 499 -17.05 1.82 -18.92
C LEU A 499 -17.93 0.94 -19.80
N VAL A 500 -17.68 -0.38 -19.86
CA VAL A 500 -18.55 -1.31 -20.60
C VAL A 500 -19.97 -1.30 -20.03
N ALA A 501 -20.13 -1.31 -18.71
CA ALA A 501 -21.45 -1.24 -18.08
C ALA A 501 -22.18 0.08 -18.43
N LYS A 502 -21.47 1.21 -18.39
CA LYS A 502 -22.02 2.52 -18.80
C LYS A 502 -22.42 2.54 -20.28
N GLU A 503 -21.57 2.02 -21.16
CA GLU A 503 -21.87 1.87 -22.60
C GLU A 503 -23.07 0.95 -22.83
N TYR A 504 -23.20 -0.15 -22.08
CA TYR A 504 -24.34 -1.05 -22.17
C TYR A 504 -25.64 -0.33 -21.81
N ILE A 505 -25.70 0.36 -20.67
CA ILE A 505 -26.87 1.15 -20.24
C ILE A 505 -27.21 2.24 -21.27
N SER A 506 -26.19 2.92 -21.79
CA SER A 506 -26.34 3.96 -22.81
C SER A 506 -26.97 3.41 -24.10
N GLN A 507 -26.42 2.31 -24.62
CA GLN A 507 -26.85 1.71 -25.89
C GLN A 507 -28.21 1.00 -25.79
N THR A 508 -28.63 0.58 -24.59
CA THR A 508 -29.90 -0.13 -24.39
C THR A 508 -31.01 0.76 -23.86
N LEU A 509 -30.85 1.34 -22.67
CA LEU A 509 -31.91 2.07 -21.98
C LEU A 509 -32.02 3.51 -22.48
N LEU A 510 -30.89 4.21 -22.55
CA LEU A 510 -30.88 5.64 -22.89
C LEU A 510 -31.11 5.91 -24.38
N SER A 511 -30.68 5.00 -25.26
CA SER A 511 -30.87 5.10 -26.71
C SER A 511 -32.34 5.11 -27.15
N GLN A 512 -33.25 4.69 -26.29
CA GLN A 512 -34.70 4.68 -26.54
C GLN A 512 -35.33 6.08 -26.38
N PHE A 513 -34.59 7.02 -25.81
CA PHE A 513 -35.09 8.37 -25.53
C PHE A 513 -34.32 9.41 -26.34
N GLU A 514 -35.02 10.48 -26.71
CA GLU A 514 -34.33 11.71 -27.12
C GLU A 514 -33.74 12.36 -25.87
N ILE A 515 -32.40 12.37 -25.80
CA ILE A 515 -31.67 13.00 -24.71
C ILE A 515 -30.99 14.26 -25.24
N THR A 516 -31.40 15.41 -24.71
CA THR A 516 -30.75 16.70 -25.00
C THR A 516 -30.16 17.28 -23.74
N TYR A 517 -29.00 17.91 -23.88
CA TYR A 517 -28.29 18.56 -22.78
C TYR A 517 -28.29 20.08 -22.99
N GLU A 518 -28.71 20.81 -21.97
CA GLU A 518 -28.50 22.26 -21.90
C GLU A 518 -27.34 22.54 -20.95
N ILE A 519 -26.24 23.07 -21.48
CA ILE A 519 -25.03 23.40 -20.73
C ILE A 519 -24.96 24.91 -20.56
N ASN A 520 -25.14 25.37 -19.33
CA ASN A 520 -25.10 26.80 -19.00
C ASN A 520 -23.68 27.27 -18.62
N SER A 521 -22.74 27.26 -19.57
CA SER A 521 -21.38 27.83 -19.41
C SER A 521 -20.89 28.51 -20.69
N GLU A 522 -20.47 29.78 -20.56
CA GLU A 522 -19.83 30.53 -21.65
C GLU A 522 -18.45 29.96 -22.03
N ALA A 523 -17.75 29.34 -21.09
CA ALA A 523 -16.44 28.74 -21.33
C ALA A 523 -16.55 27.44 -22.15
N LEU A 524 -17.55 26.59 -21.85
CA LEU A 524 -17.81 25.36 -22.60
C LEU A 524 -18.27 25.61 -24.04
N ALA A 525 -18.97 26.72 -24.30
CA ALA A 525 -19.36 27.13 -25.65
C ALA A 525 -18.15 27.38 -26.58
N THR A 526 -16.95 27.56 -26.02
CA THR A 526 -15.70 27.74 -26.77
C THR A 526 -14.73 26.57 -26.66
N TRP A 527 -15.10 25.51 -25.92
CA TRP A 527 -14.22 24.40 -25.60
C TRP A 527 -14.11 23.44 -26.80
N PRO A 528 -12.90 23.20 -27.33
CA PRO A 528 -12.75 22.25 -28.42
C PRO A 528 -12.93 20.82 -27.88
N ILE A 529 -14.11 20.26 -28.09
CA ILE A 529 -14.46 18.86 -27.78
C ILE A 529 -13.41 17.88 -28.36
N ALA A 530 -12.71 18.25 -29.44
CA ALA A 530 -11.65 17.46 -30.04
C ALA A 530 -10.37 17.28 -29.16
N GLY A 531 -10.28 17.93 -27.99
CA GLY A 531 -9.08 18.01 -27.16
C GLY A 531 -9.16 17.38 -25.76
N VAL A 532 -10.20 16.60 -25.46
CA VAL A 532 -10.65 16.09 -24.12
C VAL A 532 -9.58 15.44 -23.21
N TYR A 533 -8.33 15.24 -23.65
CA TYR A 533 -7.30 14.50 -22.89
C TYR A 533 -6.21 15.37 -22.23
N GLN A 534 -6.35 16.69 -22.16
CA GLN A 534 -5.43 17.50 -21.36
C GLN A 534 -6.11 18.03 -20.11
N LYS A 535 -5.60 17.63 -18.94
CA LYS A 535 -5.89 18.26 -17.66
C LYS A 535 -5.55 19.75 -17.77
N VAL A 536 -6.56 20.61 -17.77
CA VAL A 536 -6.37 22.06 -17.74
C VAL A 536 -6.25 22.47 -16.28
N ASP A 537 -5.03 22.66 -15.78
CA ASP A 537 -4.82 23.15 -14.42
C ASP A 537 -5.49 24.52 -14.24
N GLY A 538 -6.47 24.61 -13.33
CA GLY A 538 -7.09 25.86 -12.90
C GLY A 538 -8.47 26.18 -13.48
N PHE A 539 -9.12 25.26 -14.20
CA PHE A 539 -10.49 25.44 -14.67
C PHE A 539 -11.50 24.74 -13.74
N THR A 540 -12.19 25.49 -12.89
CA THR A 540 -13.31 24.98 -12.08
C THR A 540 -14.51 25.89 -12.30
N GLU A 541 -15.47 25.42 -13.08
CA GLU A 541 -16.76 26.09 -13.25
C GLU A 541 -17.88 25.15 -12.82
N ASP A 542 -18.81 25.69 -12.03
CA ASP A 542 -20.07 25.01 -11.75
C ASP A 542 -20.96 25.19 -13.00
N ILE A 543 -21.29 24.08 -13.67
CA ILE A 543 -22.18 24.08 -14.82
C ILE A 543 -23.52 23.47 -14.42
N THR A 544 -24.61 23.99 -14.96
CA THR A 544 -25.89 23.28 -14.86
C THR A 544 -26.05 22.49 -16.14
N VAL A 545 -26.25 21.17 -16.02
CA VAL A 545 -26.62 20.31 -17.14
C VAL A 545 -28.05 19.88 -16.94
N ILE A 546 -28.93 20.36 -17.81
CA ILE A 546 -30.31 19.90 -17.85
C ILE A 546 -30.36 18.78 -18.88
N ALA A 547 -30.57 17.56 -18.41
CA ALA A 547 -30.85 16.42 -19.28
C ALA A 547 -32.37 16.38 -19.50
N LYS A 548 -32.82 16.46 -20.75
CA LYS A 548 -34.24 16.24 -21.09
C LYS A 548 -34.39 14.87 -21.68
N ILE A 549 -35.29 14.06 -21.13
CA ILE A 549 -35.56 12.69 -21.58
C ILE A 549 -37.03 12.66 -22.00
N ALA A 550 -37.30 12.42 -23.29
CA ALA A 550 -38.67 12.34 -23.83
C ALA A 550 -39.57 13.55 -23.46
N SER A 551 -39.00 14.76 -23.47
CA SER A 551 -39.65 16.04 -23.07
C SER A 551 -39.85 16.28 -21.57
N GLU A 552 -39.49 15.33 -20.70
CA GLU A 552 -39.41 15.56 -19.26
C GLU A 552 -38.04 16.08 -18.86
N GLU A 553 -38.00 17.12 -18.03
CA GLU A 553 -36.75 17.77 -17.62
C GLU A 553 -36.21 17.11 -16.35
N LEU A 554 -34.99 16.59 -16.43
CA LEU A 554 -34.17 16.23 -15.28
C LEU A 554 -33.07 17.27 -15.14
N SER A 555 -33.18 18.11 -14.11
CA SER A 555 -32.19 19.16 -13.83
C SER A 555 -31.10 18.61 -12.92
N LEU A 556 -29.85 18.62 -13.40
CA LEU A 556 -28.69 18.18 -12.63
C LEU A 556 -27.70 19.35 -12.53
N ALA A 557 -27.25 19.65 -11.32
CA ALA A 557 -26.16 20.60 -11.11
C ALA A 557 -24.83 19.83 -11.13
N ILE A 558 -23.92 20.19 -12.03
CA ILE A 558 -22.66 19.47 -12.27
C ILE A 558 -21.49 20.41 -12.03
N LYS A 559 -20.53 19.97 -11.23
CA LYS A 559 -19.26 20.69 -11.09
C LYS A 559 -18.22 20.04 -11.98
N LEU A 560 -17.76 20.74 -13.01
CA LEU A 560 -16.61 20.29 -13.81
C LEU A 560 -15.32 20.73 -13.11
N ASN A 561 -14.37 19.80 -12.98
CA ASN A 561 -13.07 19.99 -12.31
C ASN A 561 -11.90 19.78 -13.25
#